data_AF-A0AAA9Z0K1-F1
#
_entry.id   AF-A0AAA9Z0K1-F1
#
_cell.length_a   1.000
_cell.length_b   1.000
_cell.length_c   1.000
_cell.angle_alpha   90.00
_cell.angle_beta   90.00
_cell.angle_gamma   90.00
#
_symmetry.space_group_name_H-M   'P 1'
#
loop_
_entity.id
_entity.type
_entity.pdbx_description
1 polymer ?
#
loop_
_entity_poly.entity_id
_entity_poly.type
_entity_poly.pdbx_seq_one_letter_code
_entity_poly.pdbx_strand_id
1 'polypeptide(L)'
;MNAIPPQEPIWCLERRDSGHLFWRRESSKVKFRYDVEVLEFTKDPCEDQLLITDSEMKDKTDHHQLSNMLVVCATCVAAIAVTVVLPWFLIGSA
;
A
#
# COMPACT_ATOMS: atom_id res chain seq x y z
N MET A 1 20.06 -57.37 -31.37
CA MET A 1 18.77 -56.72 -31.06
C MET A 1 19.04 -55.22 -31.02
N ASN A 2 18.70 -54.48 -32.09
CA ASN A 2 18.89 -53.04 -32.11
C ASN A 2 17.75 -52.40 -31.32
N ALA A 3 18.05 -51.85 -30.14
CA ALA A 3 17.11 -51.06 -29.37
C ALA A 3 16.92 -49.71 -30.08
N ILE A 4 15.73 -49.48 -30.62
CA ILE A 4 15.35 -48.17 -31.12
C ILE A 4 15.23 -47.25 -29.88
N PRO A 5 15.96 -46.13 -29.83
CA PRO A 5 15.81 -45.20 -28.72
C PRO A 5 14.36 -44.69 -28.68
N PRO A 6 13.77 -44.53 -27.48
CA PRO A 6 12.42 -43.99 -27.37
C PRO A 6 12.37 -42.64 -28.08
N GLN A 7 11.40 -42.48 -28.98
CA GLN A 7 11.23 -41.21 -29.70
C GLN A 7 10.99 -40.09 -28.71
N GLU A 8 11.69 -38.97 -28.90
CA GLU A 8 11.48 -37.79 -28.07
C GLU A 8 10.02 -37.34 -28.19
N PRO A 9 9.34 -37.06 -27.08
CA PRO A 9 7.95 -36.66 -27.12
C PRO A 9 7.80 -35.31 -27.84
N ILE A 10 6.85 -35.23 -28.75
CA ILE A 10 6.50 -33.99 -29.45
C ILE A 10 5.78 -33.06 -28.45
N TRP A 11 6.30 -31.83 -28.32
CA TRP A 11 5.71 -30.79 -27.48
C TRP A 11 5.11 -29.70 -28.37
N CYS A 12 3.83 -29.39 -28.13
CA CYS A 12 3.11 -28.32 -28.81
C CYS A 12 2.96 -27.13 -27.86
N LEU A 13 3.24 -25.92 -28.33
CA LEU A 13 3.00 -24.70 -27.57
C LEU A 13 1.55 -24.25 -27.79
N GLU A 14 0.75 -24.23 -26.73
CA GLU A 14 -0.65 -23.78 -26.77
C GLU A 14 -0.82 -22.50 -25.93
N ARG A 15 -1.80 -21.67 -26.30
CA ARG A 15 -2.17 -20.44 -25.58
C ARG A 15 -3.54 -20.61 -24.94
N ARG A 16 -3.67 -20.33 -23.64
CA ARG A 16 -4.96 -20.31 -22.94
C ARG A 16 -5.67 -18.97 -23.16
N ASP A 17 -6.99 -18.91 -22.95
CA ASP A 17 -7.78 -17.67 -22.97
C ASP A 17 -7.23 -16.59 -22.04
N SER A 18 -6.53 -16.99 -20.96
CA SER A 18 -5.82 -16.07 -20.05
C SER A 18 -4.55 -15.41 -20.65
N GLY A 19 -4.16 -15.74 -21.88
CA GLY A 19 -2.94 -15.25 -22.54
C GLY A 19 -1.66 -16.04 -22.26
N HIS A 20 -1.61 -16.82 -21.16
CA HIS A 20 -0.46 -17.64 -20.81
C HIS A 20 -0.20 -18.77 -21.82
N LEU A 21 1.08 -18.97 -22.15
CA LEU A 21 1.56 -20.07 -22.98
C LEU A 21 1.88 -21.29 -22.11
N PHE A 22 1.59 -22.48 -22.61
CA PHE A 22 1.97 -23.74 -21.96
C PHE A 22 2.35 -24.79 -22.99
N TRP A 23 3.31 -25.65 -22.66
CA TRP A 23 3.62 -26.80 -23.50
C TRP A 23 2.72 -27.97 -23.16
N ARG A 24 2.11 -28.54 -24.19
CA ARG A 24 1.29 -29.75 -24.15
C ARG A 24 2.03 -30.88 -24.84
N ARG A 25 2.14 -32.03 -24.17
CA ARG A 25 2.62 -33.27 -24.80
C ARG A 25 1.48 -33.98 -25.52
N GLU A 26 1.67 -34.30 -26.79
CA GLU A 26 0.74 -35.15 -27.54
C GLU A 26 0.99 -36.63 -27.22
N SER A 27 0.28 -37.15 -26.21
CA SER A 27 0.26 -38.57 -25.89
C SER A 27 -1.00 -38.97 -25.12
N SER A 28 -1.20 -40.28 -24.89
CA SER A 28 -2.32 -40.79 -24.08
C SER A 28 -2.32 -40.29 -22.62
N LYS A 29 -1.22 -39.67 -22.16
CA LYS A 29 -1.11 -38.98 -20.87
C LYS A 29 -0.65 -37.54 -21.09
N VAL A 30 -1.58 -36.59 -21.02
CA VAL A 30 -1.28 -35.16 -21.17
C VAL A 30 -0.48 -34.66 -19.97
N LYS A 31 0.67 -34.03 -20.23
CA LYS A 31 1.48 -33.33 -19.22
C LYS A 31 1.61 -31.88 -19.64
N PHE A 32 1.38 -30.96 -18.70
CA PHE A 32 1.50 -29.53 -18.91
C PHE A 32 2.83 -29.04 -18.35
N ARG A 33 3.51 -28.13 -19.06
CA ARG A 33 4.65 -27.36 -18.55
C ARG A 33 4.31 -25.88 -18.66
N TYR A 34 4.27 -25.21 -17.52
CA TYR A 34 4.25 -23.75 -17.45
C TYR A 34 5.70 -23.29 -17.52
N ASP A 35 6.07 -22.62 -18.60
CA ASP A 35 7.30 -21.83 -18.56
C ASP A 35 6.97 -20.53 -17.83
N VAL A 36 7.50 -20.37 -16.62
CA VAL A 36 7.37 -19.14 -15.86
C VAL A 36 8.57 -18.26 -16.15
N GLU A 37 8.32 -16.98 -16.40
CA GLU A 37 9.37 -15.97 -16.49
C GLU A 37 9.85 -15.66 -15.07
N VAL A 38 11.16 -15.84 -14.83
CA VAL A 38 11.79 -15.49 -13.55
C VAL A 38 12.39 -14.11 -13.73
N LEU A 39 11.80 -13.11 -13.08
CA LEU A 39 12.30 -11.73 -13.07
C LEU A 39 12.99 -11.48 -11.73
N GLU A 40 14.26 -11.10 -11.80
CA GLU A 40 15.04 -10.68 -10.64
C GLU A 40 15.06 -9.15 -10.58
N PHE A 41 14.79 -8.60 -9.39
CA PHE A 41 14.84 -7.16 -9.16
C PHE A 41 15.82 -6.87 -8.01
N THR A 42 16.65 -5.85 -8.20
CA THR A 42 17.44 -5.28 -7.13
C THR A 42 16.54 -4.41 -6.28
N LYS A 43 16.42 -4.72 -4.99
CA LYS A 43 15.70 -3.88 -4.01
C LYS A 43 16.30 -2.47 -4.02
N ASP A 44 15.45 -1.44 -4.10
CA ASP A 44 15.91 -0.06 -3.99
C ASP A 44 16.40 0.22 -2.56
N PRO A 45 17.67 0.65 -2.36
CA PRO A 45 18.19 1.01 -1.04
C PRO A 45 17.41 2.11 -0.31
N CYS A 46 16.60 2.89 -1.03
CA CYS A 46 15.80 4.00 -0.48
C CYS A 46 14.45 3.55 0.09
N GLU A 47 13.94 2.37 -0.24
CA GLU A 47 12.65 1.87 0.27
C GLU A 47 12.64 1.76 1.81
N ASP A 48 13.78 1.42 2.42
CA ASP A 48 13.90 1.30 3.87
C ASP A 48 13.86 2.66 4.60
N GLN A 49 14.17 3.76 3.89
CA GLN A 49 14.19 5.11 4.48
C GLN A 49 12.80 5.74 4.55
N LEU A 50 11.90 5.39 3.62
CA LEU A 50 10.52 5.90 3.61
C LEU A 50 9.74 5.42 4.85
N LEU A 51 9.94 4.16 5.26
CA LEU A 51 9.28 3.59 6.44
C LEU A 51 9.67 4.31 7.74
N ILE A 52 10.92 4.76 7.86
CA ILE A 52 11.40 5.50 9.03
C ILE A 52 10.76 6.89 9.05
N THR A 53 10.69 7.56 7.91
CA THR A 53 10.15 8.92 7.78
C THR A 53 8.65 8.99 8.07
N ASP A 54 7.87 8.00 7.64
CA ASP A 54 6.43 7.91 7.91
C ASP A 54 6.14 7.77 9.41
N SER A 55 7.01 7.05 10.15
CA SER A 55 6.87 6.88 11.59
C SER A 55 7.11 8.18 12.36
N GLU A 56 8.10 8.98 11.94
CA GLU A 56 8.41 10.29 12.56
C GLU A 56 7.40 11.39 12.17
N MET A 57 6.81 11.30 10.99
CA MET A 57 5.78 12.26 10.56
C MET A 57 4.45 12.07 11.31
N LYS A 58 4.12 10.82 11.67
CA LYS A 58 2.92 10.52 12.47
C LYS A 58 2.97 11.18 13.86
N ASP A 59 4.11 11.10 14.55
CA ASP A 59 4.29 11.68 15.90
C ASP A 59 4.14 13.22 15.90
N LYS A 60 4.65 13.89 14.86
CA LYS A 60 4.47 15.35 14.68
C LYS A 60 3.01 15.74 14.39
N THR A 61 2.27 14.88 13.72
CA THR A 61 0.86 15.13 13.37
C THR A 61 -0.03 15.10 14.61
N ASP A 62 0.22 14.17 15.53
CA ASP A 62 -0.53 14.06 16.79
C ASP A 62 -0.30 15.29 17.69
N HIS A 63 0.94 15.76 17.80
CA HIS A 63 1.25 17.01 18.52
C HIS A 63 0.61 18.25 17.88
N HIS A 64 0.60 18.32 16.54
CA HIS A 64 -0.05 19.42 15.84
C HIS A 64 -1.57 19.43 16.06
N GLN A 65 -2.23 18.26 16.02
CA GLN A 65 -3.66 18.15 16.28
C GLN A 65 -4.03 18.58 17.71
N LEU A 66 -3.25 18.19 18.73
CA LEU A 66 -3.45 18.63 20.10
C LEU A 66 -3.31 20.15 20.25
N SER A 67 -2.31 20.75 19.60
CA SER A 67 -2.10 22.21 19.63
C SER A 67 -3.27 22.98 19.00
N ASN A 68 -3.79 22.51 17.85
CA ASN A 68 -4.92 23.14 17.17
C ASN A 68 -6.20 23.07 18.00
N MET A 69 -6.47 21.92 18.66
CA MET A 69 -7.63 21.78 19.55
C MET A 69 -7.56 22.75 20.73
N LEU A 70 -6.39 22.89 21.36
CA LEU A 70 -6.19 23.84 22.46
C LEU A 70 -6.40 25.29 22.03
N VAL A 71 -5.91 25.67 20.85
CA VAL A 71 -6.10 27.03 20.30
C VAL A 71 -7.58 27.33 20.04
N VAL A 72 -8.32 26.37 19.47
CA VAL A 72 -9.77 26.53 19.25
C VAL A 72 -10.51 26.70 20.58
N CYS A 73 -10.24 25.84 21.57
CA CYS A 73 -10.83 25.97 22.90
C CYS A 73 -10.52 27.32 23.55
N ALA A 74 -9.26 27.76 23.51
CA ALA A 74 -8.86 29.05 24.06
C ALA A 74 -9.57 30.22 23.37
N THR A 75 -9.71 30.15 22.03
CA THR A 75 -10.42 31.16 21.24
C THR A 75 -11.90 31.21 21.59
N CYS A 76 -12.56 30.05 21.74
CA CYS A 76 -13.97 29.98 22.17
C CYS A 76 -14.16 30.58 23.57
N VAL A 77 -13.29 30.27 24.53
CA VAL A 77 -13.35 30.83 25.88
C VAL A 77 -13.16 32.36 25.84
N ALA A 78 -12.20 32.85 25.05
CA ALA A 78 -11.98 34.29 24.88
C ALA A 78 -13.20 34.98 24.25
N ALA A 79 -13.81 34.38 23.23
CA ALA A 79 -15.02 34.92 22.59
C ALA A 79 -16.20 35.00 23.58
N ILE A 80 -16.40 33.97 24.41
CA ILE A 80 -17.43 33.97 25.46
C ILE A 80 -17.14 35.05 26.49
N ALA A 81 -15.89 35.21 26.94
CA ALA A 81 -15.51 36.26 27.88
C ALA A 81 -15.81 37.66 27.33
N VAL A 82 -15.48 37.90 26.05
CA VAL A 82 -15.73 39.20 25.41
C VAL A 82 -17.22 39.47 25.17
N THR A 83 -17.99 38.45 24.82
CA THR A 83 -19.40 38.63 24.43
C THR A 83 -20.38 38.59 25.61
N VAL A 84 -20.04 37.87 26.68
CA VAL A 84 -20.93 37.67 27.83
C VAL A 84 -20.39 38.38 29.07
N VAL A 85 -19.12 38.15 29.41
CA VAL A 85 -18.55 38.64 30.67
C VAL A 85 -18.29 40.15 30.62
N LEU A 86 -17.70 40.66 29.54
CA LEU A 86 -17.42 42.10 29.42
C LEU A 86 -18.71 42.96 29.45
N PRO A 87 -19.77 42.67 28.68
CA PRO A 87 -21.01 43.45 28.75
C PRO A 87 -21.69 43.34 30.12
N TRP A 88 -21.63 42.17 30.76
CA TRP A 88 -22.19 41.97 32.10
C TRP A 88 -21.43 42.77 33.17
N PHE A 89 -20.09 42.83 33.07
CA PHE A 89 -19.30 43.69 33.95
C PHE A 89 -19.60 45.16 33.69
N LEU A 90 -19.67 45.61 32.43
CA LEU A 90 -19.94 47.02 32.10
C LEU A 90 -21.35 47.47 32.50
N ILE A 91 -22.36 46.58 32.42
CA ILE A 91 -23.73 46.91 32.85
C ILE A 91 -23.91 46.83 34.37
N GLY A 92 -23.15 45.97 35.06
CA GLY A 92 -23.21 45.81 36.52
C GLY A 92 -22.23 46.71 37.29
N SER A 93 -21.32 47.41 36.60
CA SER A 93 -20.40 48.41 37.17
C SER A 93 -20.83 49.85 36.88
N ALA A 94 -21.96 50.04 36.17
CA ALA A 94 -22.63 51.32 35.99
C ALA A 94 -23.67 51.59 37.09
#